data_AF-A0A0D0E4K5-F1
#
_entry.id   AF-A0A0D0E4K5-F1
#
_cell.length_a   1.000
_cell.length_b   1.000
_cell.length_c   1.000
_cell.angle_alpha   90.00
_cell.angle_beta   90.00
_cell.angle_gamma   90.00
#
_symmetry.space_group_name_H-M   'P 1'
#
loop_
_entity.id
_entity.type
_entity.pdbx_description
1 polymer ?
#
loop_
_entity_poly.entity_id
_entity_poly.type
_entity_poly.pdbx_seq_one_letter_code
_entity_poly.pdbx_strand_id
1 'polypeptide(L)'
;MPSVDFQTALRQEEEYLRRVHPTVDDIPGCMTLFDGFLLCHVLNAQIKSLYRHGRMSECRDKMEDFKFCMSLKSMHPEEKRDAWIRRRAEWWTARRLGRSSENVWDVRSGPLPNWPPSLTDDVAQNTQSIP
;
A
#
# COMPACT_ATOMS: atom_id res chain seq x y z
N MET A 1 -7.51 1.25 -19.27
CA MET A 1 -6.91 -0.06 -18.93
C MET A 1 -8.03 -1.09 -18.79
N PRO A 2 -7.86 -2.34 -19.25
CA PRO A 2 -8.89 -3.36 -19.08
C PRO A 2 -9.15 -3.56 -17.58
N SER A 3 -10.41 -3.49 -17.18
CA SER A 3 -10.83 -3.73 -15.81
C SER A 3 -10.55 -5.19 -15.46
N VAL A 4 -9.43 -5.44 -14.78
CA VAL A 4 -9.11 -6.78 -14.27
C VAL A 4 -10.22 -7.18 -13.29
N ASP A 5 -10.82 -8.35 -13.52
CA ASP A 5 -11.84 -8.89 -12.63
C ASP A 5 -11.26 -9.22 -11.25
N PHE A 6 -12.07 -9.05 -10.19
CA PHE A 6 -11.64 -9.22 -8.80
C PHE A 6 -11.05 -10.62 -8.54
N GLN A 7 -11.68 -11.67 -9.08
CA GLN A 7 -11.20 -13.04 -8.88
C GLN A 7 -9.87 -13.31 -9.60
N THR A 8 -9.64 -12.61 -10.70
CA THR A 8 -8.38 -12.72 -11.45
C THR A 8 -7.26 -11.98 -10.72
N ALA A 9 -7.53 -10.78 -10.19
CA ALA A 9 -6.58 -10.05 -9.37
C ALA A 9 -6.25 -10.81 -8.07
N LEU A 10 -7.24 -11.40 -7.39
CA LEU A 10 -7.03 -12.18 -6.18
C LEU A 10 -6.11 -13.38 -6.41
N ARG A 11 -6.32 -14.15 -7.48
CA ARG A 11 -5.43 -15.28 -7.84
C ARG A 11 -4.00 -14.82 -8.11
N GLN A 12 -3.82 -13.69 -8.81
CA GLN A 12 -2.50 -13.12 -9.05
C GLN A 12 -1.79 -12.71 -7.74
N GLU A 13 -2.51 -12.04 -6.83
CA GLU A 13 -1.95 -11.63 -5.54
C GLU A 13 -1.63 -12.83 -4.64
N GLU A 14 -2.47 -13.87 -4.62
CA GLU A 14 -2.20 -15.11 -3.89
C GLU A 14 -0.95 -15.83 -4.43
N GLU A 15 -0.83 -15.99 -5.75
CA GLU A 15 0.35 -16.60 -6.38
C GLU A 15 1.62 -15.80 -6.09
N TYR A 16 1.54 -14.47 -6.14
CA TYR A 16 2.65 -13.58 -5.80
C TYR A 16 3.06 -13.74 -4.32
N LEU A 17 2.10 -13.68 -3.39
CA LEU A 17 2.36 -13.81 -1.96
C LEU A 17 2.92 -15.19 -1.59
N ARG A 18 2.46 -16.27 -2.24
CA ARG A 18 3.03 -17.61 -2.06
C ARG A 18 4.50 -17.69 -2.48
N ARG A 19 4.89 -16.95 -3.53
CA ARG A 19 6.30 -16.86 -3.98
C ARG A 19 7.15 -16.02 -3.03
N VAL A 20 6.61 -14.92 -2.51
CA VAL A 20 7.34 -14.00 -1.61
C VAL A 20 7.50 -14.58 -0.20
N HIS A 21 6.50 -15.32 0.28
CA HIS A 21 6.50 -15.93 1.62
C HIS A 21 6.48 -17.46 1.50
N PRO A 22 7.56 -18.11 1.06
CA PRO A 22 7.59 -19.55 0.82
C PRO A 22 7.43 -20.38 2.09
N THR A 23 7.90 -19.89 3.25
CA THR A 23 7.93 -20.64 4.51
C THR A 23 6.98 -20.06 5.56
N VAL A 24 6.74 -20.82 6.63
CA VAL A 24 5.91 -20.38 7.76
C VAL A 24 6.57 -19.25 8.55
N ASP A 25 7.90 -19.24 8.62
CA ASP A 25 8.66 -18.23 9.37
C ASP A 25 8.61 -16.84 8.71
N ASP A 26 8.23 -16.76 7.43
CA ASP A 26 8.09 -15.50 6.70
C ASP A 26 6.84 -14.69 7.09
N ILE A 27 5.98 -15.24 7.94
CA ILE A 27 4.72 -14.62 8.37
C ILE A 27 4.89 -13.99 9.75
N PRO A 28 4.37 -12.76 9.96
CA PRO A 28 4.48 -12.10 11.25
C PRO A 28 3.75 -12.88 12.35
N GLY A 29 4.44 -13.04 13.49
CA GLY A 29 3.83 -13.56 14.71
C GLY A 29 2.78 -12.62 15.29
N CYS A 30 1.87 -13.14 16.12
CA CYS A 30 0.77 -12.34 16.67
C CYS A 30 1.26 -11.17 17.55
N MET A 31 2.37 -11.35 18.28
CA MET A 31 2.95 -10.25 19.07
C MET A 31 3.50 -9.14 18.18
N THR A 32 4.11 -9.47 17.05
CA THR A 32 4.57 -8.47 16.08
C THR A 32 3.40 -7.65 15.52
N LEU A 33 2.25 -8.29 15.28
CA LEU A 33 1.03 -7.58 14.86
C LEU A 33 0.46 -6.69 15.97
N PHE A 34 0.52 -7.15 17.22
CA PHE A 34 0.12 -6.35 18.38
C PHE A 34 1.03 -5.14 18.60
N ASP A 35 2.34 -5.30 18.49
CA ASP A 35 3.30 -4.20 18.56
C ASP A 35 3.04 -3.18 17.46
N GLY A 36 2.71 -3.65 16.25
CA GLY A 36 2.30 -2.79 15.13
C GLY A 36 1.02 -1.98 15.43
N PHE A 37 0.06 -2.56 16.16
CA PHE A 37 -1.12 -1.83 16.63
C PHE A 37 -0.76 -0.77 17.66
N LEU A 38 0.06 -1.10 18.66
CA LEU A 38 0.49 -0.14 19.68
C LEU A 38 1.29 1.02 19.08
N LEU A 39 2.22 0.71 18.17
CA LEU A 39 3.02 1.71 17.45
C LEU A 39 2.16 2.69 16.65
N CYS A 40 1.01 2.26 16.13
CA CYS A 40 0.06 3.13 15.46
C CYS A 40 -0.54 4.17 16.41
N HIS A 41 -0.75 3.84 17.68
CA HIS A 41 -1.30 4.74 18.69
C HIS A 41 -0.28 5.66 19.36
N VAL A 42 1.02 5.46 19.11
CA VAL A 42 2.06 6.32 19.65
C VAL A 42 1.89 7.75 19.14
N LEU A 43 2.04 8.73 20.04
CA LEU A 43 1.80 10.14 19.78
C LEU A 43 2.59 10.67 18.57
N ASN A 44 3.85 10.26 18.41
CA ASN A 44 4.68 10.66 17.27
C ASN A 44 4.08 10.22 15.91
N ALA A 45 3.55 8.99 15.83
CA ALA A 45 2.92 8.49 14.61
C ALA A 45 1.63 9.26 14.30
N GLN A 46 0.85 9.54 15.33
CA GLN A 46 -0.40 10.28 15.22
C GLN A 46 -0.19 11.74 14.79
N ILE A 47 0.79 12.45 15.36
CA ILE A 47 1.14 13.82 14.96
C ILE A 47 1.60 13.86 13.50
N LYS A 48 2.41 12.89 13.06
CA LYS A 48 2.83 12.79 11.65
C LYS A 48 1.66 12.57 10.71
N SER A 49 0.70 11.72 11.09
CA SER A 49 -0.53 11.51 10.31
C SER A 49 -1.35 12.80 10.21
N LEU A 50 -1.51 13.50 11.34
CA LEU A 50 -2.23 14.75 11.37
C LEU A 50 -1.59 15.81 10.45
N TYR A 51 -0.27 15.95 10.49
CA TYR A 51 0.46 16.87 9.61
C TYR A 51 0.33 16.52 8.12
N ARG A 52 0.45 15.24 7.74
CA ARG A 52 0.44 14.82 6.32
C ARG A 52 -0.96 14.73 5.72
N HIS A 53 -1.94 14.30 6.51
CA HIS A 53 -3.26 13.92 6.01
C HIS A 53 -4.41 14.71 6.65
N GLY A 54 -4.14 15.58 7.63
CA GLY A 54 -5.15 16.36 8.33
C GLY A 54 -6.03 15.54 9.29
N ARG A 55 -5.68 14.28 9.56
CA ARG A 55 -6.42 13.39 10.46
C ARG A 55 -5.50 12.43 11.21
N MET A 56 -5.96 12.02 12.39
CA MET A 56 -5.34 10.95 13.18
C MET A 56 -5.36 9.64 12.38
N SER A 57 -4.37 8.77 12.59
CA SER A 57 -4.28 7.52 11.84
C SER A 57 -5.32 6.51 12.33
N GLU A 58 -5.97 5.84 11.37
CA GLU A 58 -6.92 4.77 11.65
C GLU A 58 -6.16 3.47 11.95
N CYS A 59 -6.16 3.05 13.21
CA CYS A 59 -5.43 1.87 13.67
C CYS A 59 -6.29 0.59 13.75
N ARG A 60 -7.55 0.64 13.30
CA ARG A 60 -8.50 -0.48 13.42
C ARG A 60 -8.03 -1.72 12.68
N ASP A 61 -7.56 -1.57 11.45
CA ASP A 61 -7.11 -2.69 10.62
C ASP A 61 -5.97 -3.48 11.30
N LYS A 62 -5.07 -2.80 12.01
CA LYS A 62 -3.97 -3.44 12.76
C LYS A 62 -4.49 -4.27 13.93
N MET A 63 -5.52 -3.81 14.62
CA MET A 63 -6.18 -4.58 15.68
C MET A 63 -6.91 -5.80 15.09
N GLU A 64 -7.54 -5.66 13.91
CA GLU A 64 -8.19 -6.79 13.22
C GLU A 64 -7.19 -7.84 12.74
N ASP A 65 -6.00 -7.44 12.29
CA ASP A 65 -4.89 -8.34 11.97
C ASP A 65 -4.46 -9.14 13.21
N PHE A 66 -4.29 -8.47 14.35
CA PHE A 66 -3.97 -9.13 15.62
C PHE A 66 -5.05 -10.13 16.04
N LYS A 67 -6.32 -9.72 16.05
CA LYS A 67 -7.47 -10.57 16.44
C LYS A 67 -7.55 -11.83 15.59
N PHE A 68 -7.34 -11.69 14.29
CA PHE A 68 -7.32 -12.84 13.37
C PHE A 68 -6.14 -13.77 13.62
N CYS A 69 -4.93 -13.23 13.85
CA CYS A 69 -3.80 -14.07 14.22
C CYS A 69 -4.10 -14.89 15.48
N MET A 70 -4.73 -14.27 16.47
CA MET A 70 -5.18 -14.94 17.69
C MET A 70 -6.25 -16.01 17.41
N SER A 71 -7.19 -15.78 16.49
CA SER A 71 -8.20 -16.80 16.13
C SER A 71 -7.61 -18.01 15.43
N LEU A 72 -6.47 -17.87 14.75
CA LEU A 72 -5.78 -18.97 14.07
C LEU A 72 -4.81 -19.74 14.99
N LYS A 73 -4.70 -19.40 16.28
CA LYS A 73 -3.66 -19.95 17.16
C LYS A 73 -3.66 -21.48 17.26
N SER A 74 -4.83 -22.13 17.18
CA SER A 74 -5.00 -23.58 17.29
C SER A 74 -4.76 -24.35 15.99
N MET A 75 -4.63 -23.68 14.84
CA MET A 75 -4.46 -24.36 13.54
C MET A 75 -3.04 -24.89 13.33
N HIS A 76 -2.85 -25.76 12.34
CA HIS A 76 -1.52 -26.20 11.93
C HIS A 76 -0.72 -25.01 11.34
N PRO A 77 0.60 -24.90 11.55
CA PRO A 77 1.37 -23.75 11.07
C PRO A 77 1.24 -23.47 9.56
N GLU A 78 1.17 -24.51 8.73
CA GLU A 78 0.91 -24.36 7.29
C GLU A 78 -0.50 -23.81 6.98
N GLU A 79 -1.52 -24.25 7.70
CA GLU A 79 -2.89 -23.76 7.53
C GLU A 79 -3.00 -22.29 7.96
N LYS A 80 -2.28 -21.89 9.02
CA LYS A 80 -2.18 -20.48 9.41
C LYS A 80 -1.56 -19.65 8.29
N ARG A 81 -0.51 -20.18 7.65
CA ARG A 81 0.15 -19.54 6.52
C ARG A 81 -0.80 -19.34 5.34
N ASP A 82 -1.50 -20.38 4.93
CA ASP A 82 -2.47 -20.30 3.84
C ASP A 82 -3.62 -19.32 4.17
N ALA A 83 -4.14 -19.35 5.40
CA ALA A 83 -5.18 -18.41 5.84
C ALA A 83 -4.69 -16.95 5.84
N TRP A 84 -3.45 -16.71 6.29
CA TRP A 84 -2.84 -15.38 6.27
C TRP A 84 -2.63 -14.88 4.84
N ILE A 85 -2.08 -15.72 3.94
CA ILE A 85 -1.83 -15.37 2.54
C ILE A 85 -3.13 -14.93 1.86
N ARG A 86 -4.20 -15.72 2.01
CA ARG A 86 -5.51 -15.41 1.40
C ARG A 86 -6.08 -14.09 1.90
N ARG A 87 -6.11 -13.86 3.22
CA ARG A 87 -6.57 -12.58 3.78
C ARG A 87 -5.73 -11.40 3.28
N ARG A 88 -4.42 -11.61 3.15
CA ARG A 88 -3.51 -10.58 2.65
C ARG A 88 -3.71 -10.31 1.15
N ALA A 89 -3.99 -11.34 0.36
CA ALA A 89 -4.31 -11.23 -1.06
C ALA A 89 -5.61 -10.45 -1.28
N GLU A 90 -6.66 -10.72 -0.49
CA GLU A 90 -7.91 -9.97 -0.52
C GLU A 90 -7.68 -8.47 -0.24
N TRP A 91 -6.87 -8.16 0.79
CA TRP A 91 -6.52 -6.78 1.14
C TRP A 91 -5.77 -6.06 0.01
N TRP A 92 -4.77 -6.71 -0.59
CA TRP A 92 -4.02 -6.14 -1.71
C TRP A 92 -4.88 -5.98 -2.97
N THR A 93 -5.75 -6.96 -3.24
CA THR A 93 -6.68 -6.93 -4.37
C THR A 93 -7.64 -5.74 -4.26
N ALA A 94 -8.25 -5.55 -3.10
CA ALA A 94 -9.13 -4.41 -2.84
C ALA A 94 -8.41 -3.07 -3.04
N ARG A 95 -7.13 -2.99 -2.64
CA ARG A 95 -6.31 -1.78 -2.81
C ARG A 95 -5.92 -1.53 -4.26
N ARG A 96 -5.57 -2.59 -5.00
CA ARG A 96 -5.17 -2.53 -6.42
C ARG A 96 -6.33 -2.13 -7.32
N LEU A 97 -7.53 -2.62 -7.03
CA LEU A 97 -8.75 -2.26 -7.74
C LEU A 97 -9.35 -0.92 -7.27
N GLY A 98 -8.89 -0.42 -6.13
CA GLY A 98 -9.18 0.92 -5.66
C GLY A 98 -8.69 2.00 -6.62
N ARG A 99 -9.07 3.25 -6.37
CA ARG A 99 -8.63 4.39 -7.18
C ARG A 99 -7.12 4.61 -7.02
N SER A 100 -6.38 4.43 -8.11
CA SER A 100 -4.96 4.74 -8.22
C SER A 100 -4.74 6.06 -8.95
N SER A 101 -3.56 6.67 -8.80
CA SER A 101 -3.13 7.81 -9.63
C SER A 101 -3.11 7.46 -11.12
N GLU A 102 -2.88 6.19 -11.45
CA GLU A 102 -2.91 5.65 -12.82
C GLU A 102 -4.31 5.71 -13.45
N ASN A 103 -5.36 5.90 -12.65
CA ASN A 103 -6.72 6.11 -13.17
C ASN A 103 -6.92 7.55 -13.67
N VAL A 104 -6.02 8.47 -13.30
CA VAL A 104 -6.08 9.90 -13.67
C VAL A 104 -4.95 10.26 -14.63
N TRP A 105 -3.77 9.65 -14.44
CA TRP A 105 -2.55 9.96 -15.17
C TRP A 105 -1.98 8.71 -15.82
N ASP A 106 -1.72 8.78 -17.13
CA ASP A 106 -1.02 7.72 -17.83
C ASP A 106 0.47 7.73 -17.48
N VAL A 107 1.07 6.53 -17.42
CA VAL A 107 2.52 6.36 -17.21
C VAL A 107 3.27 7.01 -18.37
N ARG A 108 4.28 7.82 -18.05
CA ARG A 108 5.11 8.47 -19.07
C ARG A 108 5.95 7.43 -19.81
N SER A 109 5.90 7.44 -21.13
CA SER A 109 6.70 6.57 -22.00
C SER A 109 8.17 7.00 -22.12
N GLY A 110 8.50 8.22 -21.71
CA GLY A 110 9.86 8.75 -21.74
C GLY A 110 10.02 9.99 -20.87
N PRO A 111 11.27 10.48 -20.73
CA PRO A 111 11.55 11.73 -20.04
C PRO A 111 10.83 12.90 -20.72
N LEU A 112 10.47 13.90 -19.92
CA LEU A 112 9.92 15.14 -20.45
C LEU A 112 10.99 15.84 -21.32
N PRO A 113 10.64 16.33 -22.52
CA PRO A 113 11.54 17.19 -23.26
C PRO A 113 11.82 18.45 -22.44
N ASN A 114 13.10 18.82 -22.31
CA ASN A 114 13.57 20.05 -21.67
C ASN A 114 13.14 20.21 -20.19
N TRP A 115 13.21 19.14 -19.39
CA TRP A 115 13.00 19.20 -17.94
C TRP A 115 14.28 18.84 -17.15
N PRO A 116 14.69 19.64 -16.14
CA PRO A 116 14.14 20.94 -15.77
C PRO A 116 14.39 22.01 -16.85
N PRO A 117 13.50 23.00 -17.01
CA PRO A 117 13.70 24.06 -18.00
C PRO A 117 14.97 24.85 -17.71
N SER A 118 15.68 25.23 -18.77
CA SER A 118 16.78 26.18 -18.68
C SER A 118 16.24 27.53 -18.23
N LEU A 119 16.82 28.10 -17.16
CA LEU A 119 16.48 29.44 -16.67
C LEU A 119 16.56 30.53 -17.75
N THR A 120 17.32 30.32 -18.81
CA THR A 120 17.46 31.25 -19.94
C THR A 120 16.20 31.34 -20.81
N ASP A 121 15.42 30.26 -20.92
CA ASP A 121 14.22 30.21 -21.78
C ASP A 121 13.00 30.84 -21.08
N ASP A 122 12.91 30.70 -19.76
CA ASP A 122 11.81 31.25 -18.95
C ASP A 122 11.89 32.78 -18.81
N VAL A 123 13.09 33.36 -18.85
CA VAL A 123 13.28 34.83 -18.80
C VAL A 123 12.92 35.47 -20.15
N ALA A 124 13.18 34.80 -21.27
CA ALA A 124 12.87 35.30 -22.60
C ALA A 124 11.36 35.30 -22.92
N GLN A 125 10.60 34.34 -22.39
CA GLN A 125 9.15 34.27 -22.58
C GLN A 125 8.38 35.27 -21.70
N ASN A 126 8.88 35.56 -20.49
CA ASN A 126 8.24 36.50 -19.56
C ASN A 126 8.54 37.98 -19.86
N THR A 127 9.54 38.28 -20.69
CA THR A 127 9.89 39.66 -21.08
C THR A 127 9.13 40.14 -22.32
N GLN A 128 8.53 39.24 -23.10
CA GLN A 128 7.72 39.58 -24.29
C GLN A 128 6.23 39.84 -23.97
N SER A 129 5.80 39.60 -22.73
CA SER A 129 4.40 39.70 -22.28
C SER A 129 4.09 40.93 -21.41
N ILE A 130 5.03 41.87 -21.30
CA ILE A 130 4.83 43.16 -20.62
C ILE A 130 4.64 44.25 -21.70
N PRO A 131 3.44 44.85 -21.84
CA PRO A 131 3.21 45.97 -22.77
C PRO A 131 3.93 47.26 -22.33
#